data_AF-A0A1S0U9M7-F1
#
_entry.id   AF-A0A1S0U9M7-F1
#
_cell.length_a   1.000
_cell.length_b   1.000
_cell.length_c   1.000
_cell.angle_alpha   90.00
_cell.angle_beta   90.00
_cell.angle_gamma   90.00
#
_symmetry.space_group_name_H-M   'P 1'
#
loop_
_entity.id
_entity.type
_entity.pdbx_description
1 polymer ?
#
loop_
_entity_poly.entity_id
_entity_poly.type
_entity_poly.pdbx_seq_one_letter_code
_entity_poly.pdbx_strand_id
1 'polypeptide(L)'
;MTSSSVKAGPLSEISSGMDQYQSNSLQRKKRRLHADQRAQLIYQKIATERKAEKEKRRLEREKGQKVLEEYTSIKRRMNKALSKRNRRGQPNLNAQIEVLLKKIEKRMEKS
;
A
#
# COMPACT_ATOMS: atom_id res chain seq x y z
N MET A 1 31.37 -48.84 -70.72
CA MET A 1 30.77 -49.33 -69.47
C MET A 1 31.65 -48.84 -68.31
N THR A 2 31.32 -47.70 -67.71
CA THR A 2 31.96 -47.22 -66.48
C THR A 2 30.85 -47.06 -65.43
N SER A 3 30.83 -47.99 -64.47
CA SER A 3 29.85 -48.06 -63.39
C SER A 3 30.15 -46.99 -62.35
N SER A 4 29.28 -45.99 -62.25
CA SER A 4 29.28 -45.00 -61.17
C SER A 4 28.73 -45.62 -59.90
N SER A 5 29.57 -45.77 -58.88
CA SER A 5 29.18 -46.23 -57.54
C SER A 5 29.01 -45.01 -56.63
N VAL A 6 27.77 -44.62 -56.39
CA VAL A 6 27.41 -43.59 -55.41
C VAL A 6 27.42 -44.21 -54.02
N LYS A 7 28.38 -43.84 -53.18
CA LYS A 7 28.38 -44.18 -51.75
C LYS A 7 27.24 -43.41 -51.07
N ALA A 8 26.24 -44.15 -50.58
CA ALA A 8 25.22 -43.63 -49.68
C ALA A 8 25.89 -43.12 -48.38
N GLY A 9 25.64 -41.87 -48.02
CA GLY A 9 26.09 -41.27 -46.77
C GLY A 9 25.36 -41.86 -45.55
N PRO A 10 25.90 -41.71 -44.33
CA PRO A 10 25.27 -42.23 -43.13
C PRO A 10 24.11 -41.30 -42.70
N LEU A 11 22.89 -41.85 -42.64
CA LEU A 11 21.67 -41.19 -42.14
C LEU A 11 21.67 -40.93 -40.61
N SER A 12 22.78 -41.16 -39.92
CA SER A 12 22.85 -41.20 -38.45
C SER A 12 23.02 -39.83 -37.77
N GLU A 13 23.38 -38.77 -38.50
CA GLU A 13 23.63 -37.45 -37.89
C GLU A 13 22.36 -36.60 -37.66
N ILE A 14 21.26 -36.89 -38.39
CA ILE A 14 20.04 -36.06 -38.34
C ILE A 14 19.19 -36.38 -37.10
N SER A 15 19.24 -37.61 -36.59
CA SER A 15 18.44 -38.03 -35.42
C SER A 15 18.92 -37.38 -34.10
N SER A 16 20.23 -37.23 -33.94
CA SER A 16 20.87 -36.66 -32.73
C SER A 16 20.47 -35.21 -32.46
N GLY A 17 20.30 -34.41 -33.52
CA GLY A 17 19.89 -33.01 -33.39
C GLY A 17 18.46 -32.85 -32.88
N MET A 18 17.51 -33.64 -33.40
CA MET A 18 16.07 -33.54 -33.07
C MET A 18 15.80 -33.80 -31.58
N ASP A 19 16.46 -34.80 -30.98
CA ASP A 19 16.30 -35.14 -29.57
C ASP A 19 16.90 -34.07 -28.63
N GLN A 20 17.96 -33.38 -29.07
CA GLN A 20 18.55 -32.26 -28.35
C GLN A 20 17.65 -31.01 -28.38
N TYR A 21 16.97 -30.72 -29.49
CA TYR A 21 16.00 -29.62 -29.55
C TYR A 21 14.77 -29.90 -28.67
N GLN A 22 14.26 -31.14 -28.66
CA GLN A 22 13.15 -31.52 -27.80
C GLN A 22 13.51 -31.45 -26.31
N SER A 23 14.66 -31.99 -25.89
CA SER A 23 15.11 -31.93 -24.49
C SER A 23 15.36 -30.50 -24.00
N ASN A 24 15.98 -29.64 -24.81
CA ASN A 24 16.16 -28.20 -24.50
C ASN A 24 14.83 -27.46 -24.37
N SER A 25 13.84 -27.77 -25.22
CA SER A 25 12.51 -27.18 -25.16
C SER A 25 11.75 -27.57 -23.87
N LEU A 26 11.86 -28.83 -23.44
CA LEU A 26 11.26 -29.35 -22.22
C LEU A 26 11.91 -28.75 -20.97
N GLN A 27 13.24 -28.61 -20.96
CA GLN A 27 13.95 -27.91 -19.88
C GLN A 27 13.54 -26.44 -19.79
N ARG A 28 13.41 -25.74 -20.94
CA ARG A 28 12.94 -24.34 -20.98
C ARG A 28 11.51 -24.22 -20.45
N LYS A 29 10.62 -25.17 -20.78
CA LYS A 29 9.24 -25.25 -20.26
C LYS A 29 9.21 -25.47 -18.74
N LYS A 30 10.01 -26.41 -18.22
CA LYS A 30 10.15 -26.64 -16.76
C LYS A 30 10.70 -25.40 -16.04
N ARG A 31 11.71 -24.73 -16.60
CA ARG A 31 12.26 -23.46 -16.04
C ARG A 31 11.21 -22.34 -16.01
N ARG A 32 10.35 -22.24 -17.04
CA ARG A 32 9.23 -21.29 -17.09
C ARG A 32 8.18 -21.58 -16.01
N LEU A 33 7.75 -22.83 -15.85
CA LEU A 33 6.81 -23.21 -14.78
C LEU A 33 7.35 -22.83 -13.38
N HIS A 34 8.64 -23.03 -13.12
CA HIS A 34 9.27 -22.57 -11.87
C HIS A 34 9.44 -21.04 -11.78
N ALA A 35 9.54 -20.34 -12.91
CA ALA A 35 9.53 -18.88 -12.92
C ALA A 35 8.12 -18.35 -12.60
N ASP A 36 7.08 -18.98 -13.14
CA ASP A 36 5.68 -18.61 -12.88
C ASP A 36 5.31 -18.83 -11.40
N GLN A 37 5.72 -19.97 -10.82
CA GLN A 37 5.55 -20.23 -9.39
C GLN A 37 6.28 -19.19 -8.52
N ARG A 38 7.52 -18.84 -8.88
CA ARG A 38 8.27 -17.79 -8.17
C ARG A 38 7.59 -16.42 -8.30
N ALA A 39 7.11 -16.08 -9.49
CA ALA A 39 6.39 -14.83 -9.73
C ALA A 39 5.11 -14.73 -8.91
N GLN A 40 4.35 -15.84 -8.78
CA GLN A 40 3.15 -15.90 -7.95
C GLN A 40 3.47 -15.68 -6.47
N LEU A 41 4.52 -16.33 -5.95
CA LEU A 41 4.94 -16.15 -4.56
C LEU A 41 5.39 -14.71 -4.28
N ILE A 42 6.16 -14.11 -5.19
CA ILE A 42 6.61 -12.71 -5.08
C ILE A 42 5.41 -11.77 -5.13
N TYR A 43 4.47 -12.00 -6.05
CA TYR A 43 3.25 -11.19 -6.15
C TYR A 43 2.44 -11.24 -4.85
N GLN A 44 2.24 -12.44 -4.29
CA GLN A 44 1.52 -12.59 -3.03
C GLN A 44 2.22 -11.84 -1.90
N LYS A 45 3.56 -11.97 -1.79
CA LYS A 45 4.35 -11.23 -0.80
C LYS A 45 4.15 -9.72 -0.95
N ILE A 46 4.31 -9.17 -2.16
CA ILE A 46 4.11 -7.73 -2.44
C ILE A 46 2.67 -7.30 -2.12
N ALA A 47 1.68 -8.12 -2.45
CA ALA A 47 0.27 -7.81 -2.17
C ALA A 47 0.01 -7.74 -0.66
N THR A 48 0.59 -8.64 0.13
CA THR A 48 0.48 -8.62 1.60
C THR A 48 1.18 -7.40 2.21
N GLU A 49 2.38 -7.06 1.73
CA GLU A 49 3.13 -5.88 2.18
C GLU A 49 2.35 -4.58 1.88
N ARG A 50 1.81 -4.44 0.66
CA ARG A 50 0.98 -3.28 0.28
C ARG A 50 -0.30 -3.17 1.11
N LYS A 51 -0.94 -4.28 1.45
CA LYS A 51 -2.12 -4.28 2.34
C LYS A 51 -1.73 -3.79 3.74
N ALA A 52 -0.64 -4.31 4.31
CA ALA A 52 -0.16 -3.88 5.62
C ALA A 52 0.22 -2.40 5.65
N GLU A 53 0.91 -1.90 4.60
CA GLU A 53 1.25 -0.49 4.47
C GLU A 53 0.01 0.40 4.35
N LYS A 54 -0.98 -0.01 3.55
CA LYS A 54 -2.24 0.72 3.40
C LYS A 54 -2.98 0.85 4.73
N GLU A 55 -3.06 -0.22 5.52
CA GLU A 55 -3.69 -0.20 6.84
C GLU A 55 -2.93 0.70 7.82
N LYS A 56 -1.59 0.63 7.87
CA LYS A 56 -0.78 1.55 8.68
C LYS A 56 -1.05 3.01 8.32
N ARG A 57 -1.03 3.33 7.03
CA ARG A 57 -1.29 4.68 6.53
C ARG A 57 -2.70 5.15 6.83
N ARG A 58 -3.69 4.25 6.79
CA ARG A 58 -5.06 4.55 7.18
C ARG A 58 -5.14 4.89 8.66
N LEU A 59 -4.53 4.08 9.54
CA LEU A 59 -4.51 4.33 10.97
C LEU A 59 -3.83 5.66 11.33
N GLU A 60 -2.73 6.00 10.65
CA GLU A 60 -2.05 7.29 10.85
C GLU A 60 -2.94 8.48 10.45
N ARG A 61 -3.65 8.37 9.32
CA ARG A 61 -4.61 9.40 8.89
C ARG A 61 -5.77 9.53 9.87
N GLU A 62 -6.34 8.41 10.32
CA GLU A 62 -7.44 8.42 11.30
C GLU A 62 -7.00 9.04 12.63
N LYS A 63 -5.79 8.75 13.11
CA LYS A 63 -5.21 9.39 14.29
C LYS A 63 -5.06 10.90 14.09
N GLY A 64 -4.50 11.32 12.95
CA GLY A 64 -4.35 12.75 12.62
C GLY A 64 -5.69 13.48 12.52
N GLN A 65 -6.69 12.85 11.89
CA GLN A 65 -8.04 13.40 11.77
C GLN A 65 -8.71 13.56 13.14
N LYS A 66 -8.63 12.55 14.01
CA LYS A 66 -9.19 12.63 15.37
C LYS A 66 -8.62 13.81 16.16
N VAL A 67 -7.30 13.97 16.16
CA VAL A 67 -6.65 15.11 16.85
C VAL A 67 -7.13 16.46 16.28
N LEU A 68 -7.26 16.56 14.96
CA LEU A 68 -7.75 17.77 14.31
C LEU A 68 -9.23 18.04 14.61
N GLU A 69 -10.08 17.02 14.62
CA GLU A 69 -11.51 17.10 14.95
C GLU A 69 -11.70 17.53 16.42
N GLU A 70 -10.94 16.98 17.34
CA GLU A 70 -10.95 17.40 18.74
C GLU A 70 -10.53 18.87 18.89
N TYR A 71 -9.43 19.27 18.24
CA TYR A 71 -8.96 20.66 18.27
C TYR A 71 -10.01 21.62 17.70
N THR A 72 -10.53 21.31 16.50
CA THR A 72 -11.49 22.18 15.81
C THR A 72 -12.84 22.25 16.53
N SER A 73 -13.31 21.14 17.10
CA SER A 73 -14.54 21.10 17.90
C SER A 73 -14.43 21.93 19.18
N ILE A 74 -13.29 21.85 19.89
CA ILE A 74 -13.00 22.70 21.06
C ILE A 74 -12.98 24.17 20.63
N LYS A 75 -12.23 24.51 19.58
CA LYS A 75 -12.14 25.88 19.07
C LYS A 75 -13.51 26.44 18.69
N ARG A 76 -14.34 25.64 18.00
CA ARG A 76 -15.71 26.02 17.63
C ARG A 76 -16.58 26.27 18.86
N ARG A 77 -16.54 25.40 19.87
CA ARG A 77 -17.30 25.57 21.13
C ARG A 77 -16.91 26.85 21.85
N MET A 78 -15.61 27.13 21.96
CA MET A 78 -15.11 28.36 22.60
C MET A 78 -15.56 29.61 21.83
N ASN A 79 -15.40 29.62 20.50
CA ASN A 79 -15.84 30.74 19.68
C ASN A 79 -17.35 30.97 19.78
N LYS A 80 -18.15 29.89 19.83
CA LYS A 80 -19.60 29.98 20.05
C LYS A 80 -19.93 30.63 21.39
N ALA A 81 -19.23 30.27 22.46
CA ALA A 81 -19.42 30.88 23.77
C ALA A 81 -19.03 32.37 23.79
N LEU A 82 -17.88 32.73 23.19
CA LEU A 82 -17.42 34.13 23.09
C LEU A 82 -18.33 34.99 22.21
N SER A 83 -19.01 34.39 21.23
CA SER A 83 -19.96 35.10 20.36
C SER A 83 -21.32 35.34 21.02
N LYS A 84 -21.58 34.76 22.21
CA LYS A 84 -22.85 34.98 22.92
C LYS A 84 -22.94 36.44 23.37
N ARG A 85 -24.08 37.07 23.07
CA ARG A 85 -24.42 38.43 23.48
C ARG A 85 -25.64 38.41 24.39
N ASN A 86 -25.75 39.42 25.26
CA ASN A 86 -26.94 39.63 26.08
C ASN A 86 -28.06 40.28 25.25
N ARG A 87 -29.25 40.47 25.84
CA ARG A 87 -30.40 41.14 25.18
C ARG A 87 -30.08 42.56 24.70
N ARG A 88 -29.10 43.23 25.31
CA ARG A 88 -28.60 44.57 24.94
C ARG A 88 -27.48 44.53 23.89
N GLY A 89 -27.17 43.35 23.33
CA GLY A 89 -26.14 43.18 22.30
C GLY A 89 -24.69 43.17 22.81
N GLN A 90 -24.47 43.35 24.11
CA GLN A 90 -23.12 43.34 24.69
C GLN A 90 -22.61 41.90 24.86
N PRO A 91 -21.29 41.67 24.87
CA PRO A 91 -20.71 40.37 25.14
C PRO A 91 -21.19 39.79 26.49
N ASN A 92 -21.52 38.50 26.51
CA ASN A 92 -21.94 37.84 27.75
C ASN A 92 -20.71 37.52 28.62
N LEU A 93 -20.60 38.16 29.79
CA LEU A 93 -19.48 37.99 30.71
C LEU A 93 -19.36 36.55 31.24
N ASN A 94 -20.47 35.95 31.66
CA ASN A 94 -20.47 34.60 32.21
C ASN A 94 -19.96 33.58 31.17
N ALA A 95 -20.37 33.73 29.91
CA ALA A 95 -19.89 32.88 28.83
C ALA A 95 -18.38 33.03 28.56
N GLN A 96 -17.82 34.24 28.75
CA GLN A 96 -16.38 34.48 28.64
C GLN A 96 -15.62 33.86 29.83
N ILE A 97 -16.17 33.98 31.04
CA ILE A 97 -15.60 33.37 32.25
C ILE A 97 -15.51 31.84 32.09
N GLU A 98 -16.56 31.18 31.59
CA GLU A 98 -16.53 29.74 31.31
C GLU A 98 -15.37 29.33 30.37
N VAL A 99 -15.10 30.14 29.34
CA VAL A 99 -14.00 29.89 28.40
C VAL A 99 -12.63 30.08 29.07
N LEU A 100 -12.51 31.08 29.95
CA LEU A 100 -11.31 31.33 30.76
C LEU A 100 -11.02 30.18 31.73
N LEU A 101 -12.02 29.72 32.47
CA LEU A 101 -11.90 28.60 33.40
C LEU A 101 -11.41 27.33 32.67
N LYS A 102 -12.05 26.98 31.54
CA LYS A 102 -11.62 25.85 30.70
C LYS A 102 -10.17 25.98 30.19
N LYS A 103 -9.69 27.20 29.93
CA LYS A 103 -8.29 27.42 29.53
C LYS A 103 -7.34 27.20 30.70
N ILE A 104 -7.73 27.57 31.91
CA ILE A 104 -6.94 27.35 33.13
C ILE A 104 -6.87 25.85 33.43
N GLU A 105 -8.01 25.16 33.45
CA GLU A 105 -8.08 23.70 33.62
C GLU A 105 -7.15 22.97 32.65
N LYS A 106 -7.25 23.27 31.36
CA LYS A 106 -6.40 22.67 30.31
C LYS A 106 -4.91 22.99 30.47
N ARG A 107 -4.55 24.10 31.12
CA ARG A 107 -3.15 24.42 31.44
C ARG A 107 -2.67 23.61 32.64
N MET A 108 -3.53 23.40 33.64
CA MET A 108 -3.20 22.57 34.80
C MET A 108 -3.05 21.09 34.42
N GLU A 109 -3.91 20.55 33.54
CA GLU A 109 -3.81 19.16 33.05
C GLU A 109 -2.52 18.87 32.28
N LYS A 110 -1.85 19.90 31.77
CA LYS A 110 -0.63 19.80 30.96
C LYS A 110 0.66 20.08 31.74
N SER A 111 0.53 20.63 32.95
CA SER A 111 1.65 20.95 33.83
C SER A 111 1.96 19.74 34.70
#